data_AF-A0A2H3G2C5-F1
#
_entry.id   AF-A0A2H3G2C5-F1
#
_cell.length_a   1.000
_cell.length_b   1.000
_cell.length_c   1.000
_cell.angle_alpha   90.00
_cell.angle_beta   90.00
_cell.angle_gamma   90.00
#
_symmetry.space_group_name_H-M   'P 1'
#
loop_
_entity.id
_entity.type
_entity.pdbx_description
1 polymer ?
#
loop_
_entity_poly.entity_id
_entity_poly.type
_entity_poly.pdbx_seq_one_letter_code
_entity_poly.pdbx_strand_id
1 'polypeptide(L)'
;MLLFKYVLAVLPAALAKDIFVAPNGSSSGSGSSSSPLGDIQDAVNAASAGDTIYLRKGTYRPSKNIHFTKRGSSSKPYTIRSYNNEEAIIDGDKMPGTPAALGASLAGKDRGIFHVEKAEYWRFIHITLTKGPYGVYVKDSHNNYFERLTTHSNYETGFHMQNSISNNEIVYLDTYNNADPRNNGQNADGMAIKEGSGAGNIIRGIRSYENSDDGIDLYEFKSSVTILDNIIFDNGVNRWNFNPHRGDGIGIKLGGGSPANRANVNHVARNNFSFRNRRGFSDNNMPGDMTLIHNTAWKNREEGFNQRSSKATYENNLAANNAGSSSLSKQNTLNSVKGKGNNWEKGGSWQDADFKATSTSLVKGRRQADGKITRSDFLRPADGSNYGANTHWV
;
A
#
# COMPACT_ATOMS: atom_id res chain seq x y z
N MET A 1 -36.17 25.84 53.02
CA MET A 1 -36.37 25.28 51.67
C MET A 1 -35.42 25.98 50.70
N LEU A 2 -34.31 25.33 50.32
CA LEU A 2 -33.41 25.82 49.27
C LEU A 2 -33.79 25.13 47.95
N LEU A 3 -34.21 25.90 46.95
CA LEU A 3 -34.45 25.40 45.59
C LEU A 3 -33.14 25.53 44.79
N PHE A 4 -32.54 24.40 44.43
CA PHE A 4 -31.42 24.35 43.48
C PHE A 4 -31.98 24.44 42.05
N LYS A 5 -31.67 25.54 41.34
CA LYS A 5 -31.96 25.67 39.90
C LYS A 5 -30.84 25.00 39.10
N TYR A 6 -31.13 23.87 38.47
CA TYR A 6 -30.26 23.29 37.44
C TYR A 6 -30.46 24.05 36.12
N VAL A 7 -29.44 24.75 35.66
CA VAL A 7 -29.39 25.29 34.29
C VAL A 7 -28.87 24.16 33.39
N LEU A 8 -29.75 23.61 32.57
CA LEU A 8 -29.37 22.66 31.52
C LEU A 8 -28.71 23.46 30.38
N ALA A 9 -27.39 23.38 30.25
CA ALA A 9 -26.69 23.92 29.09
C ALA A 9 -26.89 22.97 27.89
N VAL A 10 -27.76 23.36 26.95
CA VAL A 10 -27.88 22.69 25.65
C VAL A 10 -26.72 23.16 24.78
N LEU A 11 -25.62 22.40 24.77
CA LEU A 11 -24.54 22.63 23.81
C LEU A 11 -25.07 22.30 22.40
N PRO A 12 -24.92 23.20 21.40
CA PRO A 12 -25.31 22.88 20.04
C PRO A 12 -24.48 21.70 19.55
N ALA A 13 -25.14 20.66 19.05
CA ALA A 13 -24.47 19.60 18.31
C ALA A 13 -23.87 20.24 17.04
N ALA A 14 -22.56 20.49 17.05
CA ALA A 14 -21.85 20.89 15.84
C ALA A 14 -21.97 19.73 14.84
N LEU A 15 -22.81 19.93 13.81
CA LEU A 15 -22.96 19.00 12.71
C LEU A 15 -21.66 18.97 11.90
N ALA A 16 -21.31 17.79 11.41
CA ALA A 16 -20.21 17.62 10.47
C ALA A 16 -20.41 18.54 9.26
N LYS A 17 -19.36 19.30 8.90
CA LYS A 17 -19.37 20.22 7.77
C LYS A 17 -18.72 19.58 6.54
N ASP A 18 -19.28 19.91 5.38
CA ASP A 18 -18.65 19.68 4.08
C ASP A 18 -17.80 20.89 3.68
N ILE A 19 -16.53 20.64 3.33
CA ILE A 19 -15.56 21.65 2.89
C ILE A 19 -15.12 21.31 1.47
N PHE A 20 -15.46 22.16 0.51
CA PHE A 20 -15.14 21.96 -0.90
C PHE A 20 -13.85 22.66 -1.28
N VAL A 21 -12.99 21.96 -2.02
CA VAL A 21 -11.76 22.49 -2.61
C VAL A 21 -11.78 22.23 -4.10
N ALA A 22 -11.38 23.20 -4.92
CA ALA A 22 -11.32 23.04 -6.39
C ALA A 22 -10.02 23.64 -6.93
N PRO A 23 -9.46 23.13 -8.05
CA PRO A 23 -8.25 23.71 -8.64
C PRO A 23 -8.39 25.18 -9.07
N ASN A 24 -9.62 25.62 -9.35
CA ASN A 24 -10.00 27.01 -9.65
C ASN A 24 -10.73 27.70 -8.49
N GLY A 25 -10.63 27.16 -7.27
CA GLY A 25 -11.16 27.79 -6.06
C GLY A 25 -10.37 29.05 -5.67
N SER A 26 -10.85 29.75 -4.65
CA SER A 26 -10.23 30.99 -4.16
C SER A 26 -9.58 30.78 -2.79
N SER A 27 -8.50 31.50 -2.51
CA SER A 27 -7.94 31.62 -1.15
C SER A 27 -8.89 32.31 -0.17
N SER A 28 -9.86 33.08 -0.69
CA SER A 28 -10.95 33.69 0.08
C SER A 28 -12.27 32.91 -0.03
N GLY A 29 -12.24 31.68 -0.57
CA GLY A 29 -13.42 30.83 -0.71
C GLY A 29 -13.99 30.46 0.66
N SER A 30 -15.32 30.32 0.76
CA SER A 30 -15.94 29.93 2.04
C SER A 30 -15.84 28.43 2.35
N GLY A 31 -15.33 27.64 1.40
CA GLY A 31 -15.32 26.18 1.43
C GLY A 31 -16.70 25.57 1.15
N SER A 32 -17.64 26.36 0.62
CA SER A 32 -18.93 25.86 0.14
C SER A 32 -18.80 25.33 -1.30
N SER A 33 -19.77 24.53 -1.76
CA SER A 33 -19.76 24.00 -3.14
C SER A 33 -19.79 25.09 -4.23
N SER A 34 -20.39 26.26 -3.94
CA SER A 34 -20.44 27.42 -4.84
C SER A 34 -19.28 28.40 -4.66
N SER A 35 -18.50 28.29 -3.58
CA SER A 35 -17.31 29.11 -3.32
C SER A 35 -16.23 28.23 -2.67
N PRO A 36 -15.64 27.30 -3.44
CA PRO A 36 -14.66 26.35 -2.92
C PRO A 36 -13.33 27.04 -2.59
N LEU A 37 -12.59 26.44 -1.65
CA LEU A 37 -11.22 26.81 -1.37
C LEU A 37 -10.32 26.45 -2.57
N GLY A 38 -9.27 27.25 -2.79
CA GLY A 38 -8.26 26.99 -3.83
C GLY A 38 -7.11 26.09 -3.37
N ASP A 39 -6.94 25.90 -2.06
CA ASP A 39 -5.83 25.17 -1.47
C ASP A 39 -6.31 24.03 -0.55
N ILE A 40 -5.66 22.87 -0.65
CA ILE A 40 -6.04 21.68 0.13
C ILE A 40 -5.60 21.83 1.60
N GLN A 41 -4.44 22.42 1.86
CA GLN A 41 -3.97 22.64 3.22
C GLN A 41 -4.88 23.58 3.99
N ASP A 42 -5.43 24.61 3.34
CA ASP A 42 -6.42 25.50 3.95
C ASP A 42 -7.67 24.73 4.41
N ALA A 43 -8.15 23.77 3.60
CA ALA A 43 -9.27 22.92 3.99
C ALA A 43 -8.92 21.97 5.14
N VAL A 44 -7.72 21.38 5.13
CA VAL A 44 -7.21 20.55 6.23
C VAL A 44 -7.10 21.35 7.53
N ASN A 45 -6.64 22.60 7.44
CA ASN A 45 -6.54 23.52 8.57
C ASN A 45 -7.92 23.95 9.10
N ALA A 46 -8.91 24.13 8.22
CA ALA A 46 -10.27 24.53 8.59
C ALA A 46 -11.12 23.39 9.17
N ALA A 47 -10.87 22.14 8.77
CA ALA A 47 -11.67 20.99 9.19
C ALA A 47 -11.63 20.73 10.71
N SER A 48 -12.77 20.37 11.27
CA SER A 48 -12.93 19.85 12.63
C SER A 48 -13.26 18.35 12.62
N ALA A 49 -13.11 17.66 13.75
CA ALA A 49 -13.36 16.22 13.83
C ALA A 49 -14.82 15.90 13.44
N GLY A 50 -15.00 15.03 12.45
CA GLY A 50 -16.29 14.71 11.84
C GLY A 50 -16.48 15.31 10.45
N ASP A 51 -15.72 16.35 10.08
CA ASP A 51 -15.88 17.05 8.80
C ASP A 51 -15.38 16.22 7.60
N THR A 52 -15.94 16.54 6.43
CA THR A 52 -15.52 15.97 5.15
C THR A 52 -15.00 17.04 4.21
N ILE A 53 -13.77 16.87 3.74
CA ILE A 53 -13.15 17.67 2.68
C ILE A 53 -13.41 16.98 1.33
N TYR A 54 -14.16 17.65 0.46
CA TYR A 54 -14.43 17.23 -0.90
C TYR A 54 -13.50 17.92 -1.89
N LEU A 55 -12.67 17.13 -2.57
CA LEU A 55 -11.87 17.57 -3.70
C LEU A 55 -12.70 17.46 -4.98
N ARG A 56 -12.85 18.59 -5.69
CA ARG A 56 -13.50 18.64 -7.00
C ARG A 56 -12.57 18.11 -8.09
N LYS A 57 -13.16 17.71 -9.22
CA LYS A 57 -12.46 17.21 -10.40
C LYS A 57 -11.34 18.16 -10.81
N GLY A 58 -10.16 17.59 -11.08
CA GLY A 58 -9.06 18.27 -11.75
C GLY A 58 -7.71 18.03 -11.09
N THR A 59 -6.71 18.77 -11.56
CA THR A 59 -5.32 18.62 -11.10
C THR A 59 -4.91 19.76 -10.18
N TYR A 60 -4.54 19.42 -8.96
CA TYR A 60 -3.98 20.30 -7.94
C TYR A 60 -2.46 20.25 -8.01
N ARG A 61 -1.78 21.40 -7.98
CA ARG A 61 -0.33 21.52 -8.09
C ARG A 61 0.28 22.30 -6.92
N PRO A 62 0.18 21.77 -5.70
CA PRO A 62 0.77 22.41 -4.53
C PRO A 62 2.31 22.50 -4.66
N SER A 63 2.88 23.59 -4.17
CA SER A 63 4.34 23.77 -4.10
C SER A 63 4.95 23.27 -2.78
N LYS A 64 4.11 22.76 -1.88
CA LYS A 64 4.48 22.22 -0.55
C LYS A 64 3.64 20.99 -0.24
N ASN A 65 4.18 20.10 0.59
CA ASN A 65 3.47 18.93 1.11
C ASN A 65 2.18 19.34 1.84
N ILE A 66 1.16 18.49 1.78
CA ILE A 66 -0.09 18.67 2.51
C ILE A 66 0.04 17.90 3.82
N HIS A 67 0.10 18.61 4.94
CA HIS A 67 0.32 18.08 6.28
C HIS A 67 -1.00 17.77 6.99
N PHE A 68 -1.12 16.53 7.44
CA PHE A 68 -2.20 16.03 8.28
C PHE A 68 -1.65 15.70 9.66
N THR A 69 -2.07 16.47 10.67
CA THR A 69 -1.57 16.34 12.07
C THR A 69 -2.67 16.25 13.11
N LYS A 70 -3.93 16.42 12.71
CA LYS A 70 -5.09 16.41 13.61
C LYS A 70 -5.49 14.99 13.98
N ARG A 71 -6.12 14.84 15.15
CA ARG A 71 -6.60 13.58 15.70
C ARG A 71 -8.11 13.63 15.87
N GLY A 72 -8.82 12.73 15.20
CA GLY A 72 -10.26 12.55 15.34
C GLY A 72 -10.59 11.48 16.39
N SER A 73 -11.78 10.90 16.26
CA SER A 73 -12.17 9.69 17.00
C SER A 73 -12.90 8.73 16.06
N SER A 74 -13.12 7.50 16.51
CA SER A 74 -13.93 6.52 15.77
C SER A 74 -15.35 7.04 15.46
N SER A 75 -15.92 7.86 16.35
CA SER A 75 -17.24 8.48 16.18
C SER A 75 -17.22 9.79 15.37
N LYS A 76 -16.06 10.44 15.22
CA LYS A 76 -15.88 11.70 14.51
C LYS A 76 -14.56 11.70 13.72
N PRO A 77 -14.44 10.87 12.68
CA PRO A 77 -13.24 10.85 11.85
C PRO A 77 -13.17 12.11 10.97
N TYR A 78 -11.97 12.51 10.59
CA TYR A 78 -11.78 13.46 9.48
C TYR A 78 -11.83 12.69 8.16
N THR A 79 -12.47 13.24 7.13
CA THR A 79 -12.47 12.62 5.79
C THR A 79 -11.93 13.60 4.76
N ILE A 80 -11.05 13.14 3.87
CA ILE A 80 -10.69 13.81 2.62
C ILE A 80 -10.93 12.86 1.46
N ARG A 81 -11.67 13.32 0.45
CA ARG A 81 -12.03 12.47 -0.68
C ARG A 81 -12.33 13.24 -1.95
N SER A 82 -12.25 12.57 -3.10
CA SER A 82 -12.87 13.11 -4.31
C SER A 82 -14.39 13.19 -4.17
N TYR A 83 -14.98 14.24 -4.73
CA TYR A 83 -16.42 14.47 -4.72
C TYR A 83 -17.14 13.48 -5.65
N ASN A 84 -18.03 12.64 -5.10
CA ASN A 84 -18.75 11.61 -5.86
C ASN A 84 -17.80 10.72 -6.69
N ASN A 85 -18.02 10.66 -8.00
CA ASN A 85 -17.21 9.92 -8.99
C ASN A 85 -16.22 10.83 -9.73
N GLU A 86 -16.05 12.09 -9.29
CA GLU A 86 -15.00 12.96 -9.80
C GLU A 86 -13.62 12.38 -9.47
N GLU A 87 -12.61 12.77 -10.26
CA GLU A 87 -11.21 12.39 -10.05
C GLU A 87 -10.40 13.63 -9.69
N ALA A 88 -9.92 13.68 -8.44
CA ALA A 88 -8.93 14.65 -7.99
C ALA A 88 -7.53 14.05 -8.14
N ILE A 89 -6.67 14.74 -8.88
CA ILE A 89 -5.27 14.39 -9.08
C ILE A 89 -4.42 15.43 -8.37
N ILE A 90 -3.53 15.00 -7.49
CA ILE A 90 -2.57 15.87 -6.83
C ILE A 90 -1.20 15.58 -7.44
N ASP A 91 -0.70 16.57 -8.16
CA ASP A 91 0.56 16.53 -8.91
C ASP A 91 1.62 17.26 -8.07
N GLY A 92 2.52 16.47 -7.49
CA GLY A 92 3.53 16.90 -6.54
C GLY A 92 4.81 17.45 -7.17
N ASP A 93 4.88 17.57 -8.50
CA ASP A 93 6.12 17.86 -9.26
C ASP A 93 6.79 19.20 -8.88
N LYS A 94 6.06 20.08 -8.17
CA LYS A 94 6.55 21.37 -7.68
C LYS A 94 6.94 21.36 -6.19
N MET A 95 6.91 20.21 -5.52
CA MET A 95 7.28 20.08 -4.11
C MET A 95 8.81 20.02 -3.92
N PRO A 96 9.32 20.31 -2.72
CA PRO A 96 10.75 20.22 -2.42
C PRO A 96 11.31 18.83 -2.74
N GLY A 97 12.53 18.77 -3.30
CA GLY A 97 13.25 17.52 -3.54
C GLY A 97 12.57 16.55 -4.50
N THR A 98 11.92 17.08 -5.55
CA THR A 98 11.07 16.31 -6.48
C THR A 98 11.52 16.52 -7.94
N PRO A 99 12.27 15.57 -8.54
CA PRO A 99 13.07 14.55 -7.86
C PRO A 99 14.27 15.16 -7.13
N ALA A 100 14.74 14.50 -6.08
CA ALA A 100 16.02 14.84 -5.46
C ALA A 100 17.18 14.35 -6.33
N ALA A 101 18.33 15.05 -6.28
CA ALA A 101 19.53 14.64 -7.01
C ALA A 101 20.08 13.29 -6.51
N LEU A 102 20.86 12.60 -7.35
CA LEU A 102 21.56 11.36 -6.97
C LEU A 102 22.38 11.54 -5.68
N GLY A 103 22.17 10.67 -4.71
CA GLY A 103 22.82 10.70 -3.41
C GLY A 103 22.28 11.75 -2.43
N ALA A 104 21.31 12.58 -2.83
CA ALA A 104 20.68 13.54 -1.94
C ALA A 104 19.79 12.85 -0.89
N SER A 105 19.64 13.53 0.25
CA SER A 105 18.69 13.15 1.30
C SER A 105 17.49 14.09 1.28
N LEU A 106 16.32 13.54 1.55
CA LEU A 106 15.09 14.32 1.71
C LEU A 106 14.73 14.40 3.19
N ALA A 107 14.54 15.63 3.70
CA ALA A 107 14.14 15.85 5.08
C ALA A 107 12.77 15.21 5.35
N GLY A 108 12.58 14.65 6.55
CA GLY A 108 11.36 13.92 6.89
C GLY A 108 10.08 14.71 6.65
N LYS A 109 10.06 16.01 7.00
CA LYS A 109 8.93 16.92 6.80
C LYS A 109 8.58 17.19 5.33
N ASP A 110 9.52 16.96 4.41
CA ASP A 110 9.34 17.21 2.98
C ASP A 110 8.96 15.93 2.23
N ARG A 111 8.68 14.81 2.93
CA ARG A 111 8.24 13.53 2.35
C ARG A 111 6.72 13.48 2.19
N GLY A 112 6.25 12.96 1.05
CA GLY A 112 4.84 12.67 0.77
C GLY A 112 4.04 13.87 0.26
N ILE A 113 3.34 13.73 -0.86
CA ILE A 113 2.31 14.71 -1.25
C ILE A 113 1.32 14.88 -0.11
N PHE A 114 0.88 13.75 0.45
CA PHE A 114 0.28 13.69 1.76
C PHE A 114 1.32 13.30 2.80
N HIS A 115 1.60 14.25 3.70
CA HIS A 115 2.45 14.06 4.87
C HIS A 115 1.57 13.87 6.10
N VAL A 116 1.38 12.62 6.52
CA VAL A 116 0.51 12.25 7.64
C VAL A 116 1.37 11.96 8.85
N GLU A 117 1.41 12.86 9.82
CA GLU A 117 2.27 12.72 11.00
C GLU A 117 1.47 12.96 12.28
N LYS A 118 1.53 12.01 13.22
CA LYS A 118 0.80 12.09 14.51
C LYS A 118 -0.71 12.25 14.34
N ALA A 119 -1.24 11.79 13.21
CA ALA A 119 -2.63 11.88 12.84
C ALA A 119 -3.38 10.61 13.21
N GLU A 120 -4.64 10.78 13.63
CA GLU A 120 -5.50 9.66 13.99
C GLU A 120 -6.91 9.84 13.47
N TYR A 121 -7.56 8.74 13.08
CA TYR A 121 -8.93 8.72 12.59
C TYR A 121 -9.16 9.61 11.36
N TRP A 122 -8.20 9.62 10.43
CA TRP A 122 -8.40 10.15 9.09
C TRP A 122 -8.87 9.08 8.11
N ARG A 123 -9.71 9.49 7.16
CA ARG A 123 -10.13 8.70 5.99
C ARG A 123 -9.67 9.41 4.72
N PHE A 124 -8.88 8.72 3.90
CA PHE A 124 -8.39 9.21 2.61
C PHE A 124 -8.99 8.36 1.49
N ILE A 125 -9.85 8.93 0.65
CA ILE A 125 -10.69 8.12 -0.25
C ILE A 125 -10.64 8.63 -1.69
N HIS A 126 -10.30 7.75 -2.63
CA HIS A 126 -10.44 7.98 -4.07
C HIS A 126 -9.67 9.22 -4.58
N ILE A 127 -8.35 9.29 -4.33
CA ILE A 127 -7.48 10.40 -4.74
C ILE A 127 -6.25 9.84 -5.45
N THR A 128 -5.84 10.49 -6.55
CA THR A 128 -4.61 10.16 -7.28
C THR A 128 -3.48 11.08 -6.84
N LEU A 129 -2.33 10.52 -6.47
CA LEU A 129 -1.13 11.25 -6.04
C LEU A 129 0.04 10.86 -6.96
N THR A 130 0.60 11.83 -7.67
CA THR A 130 1.61 11.57 -8.70
C THR A 130 2.74 12.59 -8.69
N LYS A 131 3.92 12.18 -9.19
CA LYS A 131 5.10 13.03 -9.33
C LYS A 131 5.51 13.72 -8.03
N GLY A 132 5.18 13.15 -6.88
CA GLY A 132 5.60 13.67 -5.58
C GLY A 132 6.96 13.13 -5.16
N PRO A 133 7.53 13.67 -4.08
CA PRO A 133 8.68 13.04 -3.45
C PRO A 133 8.29 11.65 -2.99
N TYR A 134 7.16 11.49 -2.29
CA TYR A 134 6.44 10.23 -2.10
C TYR A 134 4.97 10.49 -2.47
N GLY A 135 4.18 9.47 -2.79
CA GLY A 135 2.72 9.67 -2.95
C GLY A 135 2.09 9.99 -1.59
N VAL A 136 2.14 9.02 -0.66
CA VAL A 136 1.71 9.18 0.73
C VAL A 136 2.86 8.79 1.66
N TYR A 137 3.11 9.62 2.67
CA TYR A 137 4.08 9.32 3.72
C TYR A 137 3.40 9.45 5.09
N VAL A 138 3.41 8.36 5.86
CA VAL A 138 2.73 8.23 7.15
C VAL A 138 3.76 7.95 8.24
N LYS A 139 3.70 8.69 9.33
CA LYS A 139 4.64 8.59 10.44
C LYS A 139 3.93 8.76 11.77
N ASP A 140 4.26 7.91 12.75
CA ASP A 140 3.75 8.02 14.12
C ASP A 140 2.21 8.15 14.20
N SER A 141 1.47 7.40 13.38
CA SER A 141 0.04 7.62 13.13
C SER A 141 -0.78 6.32 13.23
N HIS A 142 -2.02 6.45 13.73
CA HIS A 142 -2.83 5.32 14.16
C HIS A 142 -4.29 5.42 13.72
N ASN A 143 -4.97 4.29 13.55
CA ASN A 143 -6.42 4.24 13.30
C ASN A 143 -6.86 5.02 12.03
N ASN A 144 -6.02 5.11 11.01
CA ASN A 144 -6.34 5.78 9.76
C ASN A 144 -6.78 4.78 8.68
N TYR A 145 -7.62 5.24 7.77
CA TYR A 145 -8.21 4.45 6.69
C TYR A 145 -7.87 5.06 5.34
N PHE A 146 -7.27 4.28 4.45
CA PHE A 146 -6.86 4.69 3.11
C PHE A 146 -7.55 3.78 2.10
N GLU A 147 -8.46 4.33 1.30
CA GLU A 147 -9.28 3.55 0.39
C GLU A 147 -9.19 4.09 -1.04
N ARG A 148 -8.90 3.19 -1.99
CA ARG A 148 -8.91 3.51 -3.43
C ARG A 148 -8.04 4.70 -3.79
N LEU A 149 -6.94 4.88 -3.07
CA LEU A 149 -5.91 5.81 -3.50
C LEU A 149 -5.20 5.25 -4.73
N THR A 150 -4.66 6.14 -5.56
CA THR A 150 -3.74 5.77 -6.63
C THR A 150 -2.44 6.54 -6.44
N THR A 151 -1.31 5.86 -6.34
CA THR A 151 0.00 6.50 -6.19
C THR A 151 0.90 6.06 -7.33
N HIS A 152 1.22 6.97 -8.26
CA HIS A 152 2.02 6.58 -9.41
C HIS A 152 3.03 7.61 -9.86
N SER A 153 4.12 7.13 -10.47
CA SER A 153 5.16 8.01 -11.02
C SER A 153 5.72 8.98 -9.98
N ASN A 154 5.73 8.58 -8.70
CA ASN A 154 6.39 9.34 -7.65
C ASN A 154 7.89 9.04 -7.67
N TYR A 155 8.66 10.00 -7.18
CA TYR A 155 10.11 9.96 -7.20
C TYR A 155 10.73 9.23 -5.98
N GLU A 156 9.89 8.55 -5.19
CA GLU A 156 10.18 7.59 -4.11
C GLU A 156 9.01 6.60 -4.01
N THR A 157 8.92 5.85 -2.90
CA THR A 157 7.82 4.93 -2.59
C THR A 157 6.44 5.58 -2.81
N GLY A 158 5.53 4.84 -3.46
CA GLY A 158 4.16 5.30 -3.70
C GLY A 158 3.39 5.58 -2.40
N PHE A 159 3.40 4.62 -1.48
CA PHE A 159 2.79 4.73 -0.16
C PHE A 159 3.75 4.20 0.91
N HIS A 160 4.18 5.04 1.85
CA HIS A 160 5.17 4.68 2.87
C HIS A 160 4.62 4.94 4.28
N MET A 161 4.79 3.98 5.19
CA MET A 161 4.53 4.12 6.63
C MET A 161 5.78 3.76 7.45
N GLN A 162 6.08 4.52 8.51
CA GLN A 162 7.23 4.23 9.38
C GLN A 162 7.06 4.68 10.84
N ASN A 163 7.96 4.21 11.71
CA ASN A 163 7.96 4.41 13.17
C ASN A 163 6.76 3.75 13.89
N SER A 164 6.03 4.48 14.73
CA SER A 164 4.90 3.97 15.50
C SER A 164 3.63 3.95 14.64
N ILE A 165 3.26 2.79 14.09
CA ILE A 165 2.17 2.63 13.13
C ILE A 165 1.26 1.49 13.58
N SER A 166 0.00 1.77 13.92
CA SER A 166 -0.94 0.72 14.36
C SER A 166 -2.37 0.98 13.89
N ASN A 167 -3.11 -0.12 13.69
CA ASN A 167 -4.52 -0.10 13.30
C ASN A 167 -4.81 0.74 12.04
N ASN A 168 -3.85 0.87 11.12
CA ASN A 168 -4.11 1.52 9.85
C ASN A 168 -4.55 0.48 8.81
N GLU A 169 -5.50 0.85 7.96
CA GLU A 169 -5.98 -0.03 6.90
C GLU A 169 -5.78 0.64 5.53
N ILE A 170 -5.13 -0.10 4.63
CA ILE A 170 -4.88 0.29 3.24
C ILE A 170 -5.69 -0.65 2.35
N VAL A 171 -6.71 -0.12 1.70
CA VAL A 171 -7.69 -0.90 0.93
C VAL A 171 -7.73 -0.41 -0.51
N TYR A 172 -7.63 -1.36 -1.45
CA TYR A 172 -7.80 -1.10 -2.89
C TYR A 172 -6.87 -0.02 -3.46
N LEU A 173 -5.69 0.15 -2.88
CA LEU A 173 -4.62 1.00 -3.42
C LEU A 173 -4.16 0.47 -4.79
N ASP A 174 -3.98 1.36 -5.75
CA ASP A 174 -3.20 1.10 -6.96
C ASP A 174 -1.91 1.90 -6.90
N THR A 175 -0.76 1.23 -6.85
CA THR A 175 0.54 1.87 -6.72
C THR A 175 1.52 1.37 -7.77
N TYR A 176 1.98 2.27 -8.64
CA TYR A 176 2.74 1.84 -9.81
C TYR A 176 3.69 2.86 -10.42
N ASN A 177 4.69 2.39 -11.15
CA ASN A 177 5.69 3.23 -11.81
C ASN A 177 6.40 4.22 -10.88
N ASN A 178 6.45 3.93 -9.58
CA ASN A 178 7.21 4.71 -8.63
C ASN A 178 8.69 4.32 -8.72
N ALA A 179 9.57 5.31 -8.71
CA ALA A 179 11.00 5.11 -8.87
C ALA A 179 11.77 6.21 -8.16
N ASP A 180 12.91 5.88 -7.54
CA ASP A 180 13.77 6.85 -6.87
C ASP A 180 15.08 7.10 -7.63
N PRO A 181 15.14 8.11 -8.52
CA PRO A 181 16.38 8.52 -9.18
C PRO A 181 17.49 8.83 -8.18
N ARG A 182 17.16 9.32 -6.98
CA ARG A 182 18.17 9.69 -5.99
C ARG A 182 18.99 8.50 -5.46
N ASN A 183 18.51 7.27 -5.63
CA ASN A 183 19.24 6.05 -5.24
C ASN A 183 19.21 4.95 -6.33
N ASN A 184 19.05 5.34 -7.61
CA ASN A 184 19.01 4.43 -8.76
C ASN A 184 17.98 3.30 -8.62
N GLY A 185 16.80 3.64 -8.12
CA GLY A 185 15.65 2.73 -8.06
C GLY A 185 15.66 1.73 -6.90
N GLN A 186 16.49 1.93 -5.89
CA GLN A 186 16.69 1.00 -4.77
C GLN A 186 15.75 1.24 -3.58
N ASN A 187 14.86 2.24 -3.59
CA ASN A 187 13.99 2.51 -2.44
C ASN A 187 12.51 2.66 -2.80
N ALA A 188 12.19 2.93 -4.07
CA ALA A 188 10.81 3.21 -4.45
C ALA A 188 10.00 1.92 -4.61
N ASP A 189 9.49 1.48 -3.47
CA ASP A 189 8.47 0.44 -3.36
C ASP A 189 7.11 0.95 -3.86
N GLY A 190 6.18 0.04 -4.14
CA GLY A 190 4.78 0.41 -4.31
C GLY A 190 4.13 0.80 -2.98
N MET A 191 4.22 -0.09 -1.99
CA MET A 191 3.67 0.07 -0.64
C MET A 191 4.71 -0.38 0.40
N ALA A 192 4.97 0.45 1.41
CA ALA A 192 5.91 0.16 2.46
C ALA A 192 5.32 0.40 3.85
N ILE A 193 5.59 -0.53 4.78
CA ILE A 193 5.48 -0.31 6.22
C ILE A 193 6.82 -0.74 6.80
N LYS A 194 7.76 0.19 6.91
CA LYS A 194 9.19 -0.09 7.19
C LYS A 194 9.62 0.56 8.51
N GLU A 195 10.76 0.13 9.04
CA GLU A 195 11.52 0.84 10.07
C GLU A 195 10.65 1.31 11.25
N GLY A 196 10.01 0.37 11.95
CA GLY A 196 8.97 0.73 12.92
C GLY A 196 8.35 -0.43 13.66
N SER A 197 7.26 -0.16 14.37
CA SER A 197 6.46 -1.14 15.09
C SER A 197 5.02 -0.66 15.30
N GLY A 198 4.17 -1.59 15.72
CA GLY A 198 2.75 -1.39 15.98
C GLY A 198 1.89 -2.41 15.24
N ALA A 199 0.93 -3.00 15.95
CA ALA A 199 0.11 -4.10 15.45
C ALA A 199 -1.19 -3.59 14.79
N GLY A 200 -1.93 -4.53 14.17
CA GLY A 200 -3.26 -4.25 13.64
C GLY A 200 -3.28 -3.58 12.26
N ASN A 201 -2.13 -3.43 11.61
CA ASN A 201 -2.07 -2.88 10.26
C ASN A 201 -2.50 -3.91 9.21
N ILE A 202 -3.30 -3.47 8.25
CA ILE A 202 -3.90 -4.32 7.22
C ILE A 202 -3.62 -3.73 5.83
N ILE A 203 -3.12 -4.55 4.92
CA ILE A 203 -2.96 -4.26 3.49
C ILE A 203 -3.89 -5.19 2.72
N ARG A 204 -4.90 -4.62 2.06
CA ARG A 204 -6.01 -5.38 1.45
C ARG A 204 -6.30 -4.97 0.00
N GLY A 205 -6.39 -5.95 -0.89
CA GLY A 205 -6.96 -5.72 -2.22
C GLY A 205 -6.13 -4.79 -3.12
N ILE A 206 -4.86 -4.54 -2.78
CA ILE A 206 -4.02 -3.58 -3.49
C ILE A 206 -3.51 -4.17 -4.81
N ARG A 207 -3.21 -3.31 -5.78
CA ARG A 207 -2.36 -3.63 -6.92
C ARG A 207 -1.07 -2.85 -6.81
N SER A 208 0.06 -3.54 -6.71
CA SER A 208 1.37 -2.92 -6.67
C SER A 208 2.23 -3.42 -7.82
N TYR A 209 2.57 -2.54 -8.76
CA TYR A 209 3.21 -2.99 -9.98
C TYR A 209 4.15 -2.01 -10.63
N GLU A 210 5.13 -2.56 -11.33
CA GLU A 210 6.07 -1.76 -12.13
C GLU A 210 6.82 -0.69 -11.32
N ASN A 211 6.98 -0.88 -10.01
CA ASN A 211 7.81 -0.03 -9.17
C ASN A 211 9.29 -0.44 -9.31
N SER A 212 10.20 0.49 -9.03
CA SER A 212 11.62 0.28 -9.28
C SER A 212 12.26 -0.71 -8.31
N ASP A 213 11.78 -0.75 -7.07
CA ASP A 213 12.26 -1.64 -6.01
C ASP A 213 11.28 -2.81 -5.79
N ASP A 214 10.47 -2.79 -4.72
CA ASP A 214 9.55 -3.88 -4.40
C ASP A 214 8.07 -3.54 -4.58
N GLY A 215 7.22 -4.56 -4.56
CA GLY A 215 5.77 -4.39 -4.56
C GLY A 215 5.24 -3.97 -3.19
N ILE A 216 5.48 -4.81 -2.18
CA ILE A 216 5.22 -4.54 -0.76
C ILE A 216 6.53 -4.77 0.01
N ASP A 217 6.94 -3.80 0.82
CA ASP A 217 8.14 -3.89 1.66
C ASP A 217 7.85 -3.65 3.16
N LEU A 218 8.24 -4.62 3.99
CA LEU A 218 8.15 -4.59 5.46
C LEU A 218 9.52 -4.51 6.17
N TYR A 219 10.57 -4.11 5.46
CA TYR A 219 11.95 -4.00 5.96
C TYR A 219 12.02 -3.34 7.35
N GLU A 220 12.63 -4.05 8.30
CA GLU A 220 12.81 -3.61 9.70
C GLU A 220 11.53 -3.24 10.48
N PHE A 221 10.35 -3.67 10.02
CA PHE A 221 9.11 -3.52 10.78
C PHE A 221 8.92 -4.66 11.78
N LYS A 222 8.74 -4.31 13.06
CA LYS A 222 8.86 -5.22 14.21
C LYS A 222 7.52 -5.70 14.76
N SER A 223 6.46 -5.61 13.97
CA SER A 223 5.10 -6.01 14.39
C SER A 223 4.35 -6.66 13.24
N SER A 224 3.41 -7.55 13.57
CA SER A 224 2.67 -8.29 12.54
C SER A 224 1.83 -7.35 11.67
N VAL A 225 1.76 -7.70 10.38
CA VAL A 225 0.97 -7.03 9.35
C VAL A 225 0.14 -8.12 8.67
N THR A 226 -1.14 -7.84 8.43
CA THR A 226 -2.02 -8.73 7.66
C THR A 226 -2.07 -8.26 6.21
N ILE A 227 -1.67 -9.13 5.28
CA ILE A 227 -1.56 -8.86 3.85
C ILE A 227 -2.53 -9.77 3.12
N LEU A 228 -3.65 -9.23 2.65
CA LEU A 228 -4.73 -10.03 2.05
C LEU A 228 -5.15 -9.59 0.65
N ASP A 229 -5.47 -10.56 -0.20
CA ASP A 229 -6.18 -10.33 -1.46
C ASP A 229 -5.43 -9.40 -2.44
N ASN A 230 -4.09 -9.37 -2.41
CA ASN A 230 -3.32 -8.41 -3.21
C ASN A 230 -2.85 -8.99 -4.55
N ILE A 231 -2.59 -8.12 -5.52
CA ILE A 231 -2.01 -8.46 -6.83
C ILE A 231 -0.73 -7.67 -7.04
N ILE A 232 0.40 -8.37 -7.10
CA ILE A 232 1.72 -7.74 -7.07
C ILE A 232 2.56 -8.21 -8.24
N PHE A 233 2.99 -7.32 -9.14
CA PHE A 233 3.64 -7.77 -10.37
C PHE A 233 4.60 -6.80 -11.04
N ASP A 234 5.51 -7.36 -11.85
CA ASP A 234 6.42 -6.61 -12.71
C ASP A 234 7.30 -5.56 -11.97
N ASN A 235 7.47 -5.68 -10.63
CA ASN A 235 8.35 -4.83 -9.82
C ASN A 235 9.84 -5.21 -10.01
N GLY A 236 10.73 -4.24 -9.79
CA GLY A 236 12.18 -4.42 -9.91
C GLY A 236 12.74 -4.47 -11.33
N VAL A 237 11.92 -4.17 -12.34
CA VAL A 237 12.37 -4.07 -13.74
C VAL A 237 12.80 -2.63 -14.01
N ASN A 238 14.01 -2.45 -14.55
CA ASN A 238 14.52 -1.12 -14.89
C ASN A 238 13.75 -0.52 -16.09
N ARG A 239 12.87 0.44 -15.81
CA ARG A 239 12.11 1.22 -16.82
C ARG A 239 12.61 2.65 -16.98
N TRP A 240 13.56 3.07 -16.13
CA TRP A 240 14.03 4.45 -16.01
C TRP A 240 15.46 4.65 -16.47
N ASN A 241 16.06 3.61 -17.07
CA ASN A 241 17.44 3.62 -17.54
C ASN A 241 18.46 3.93 -16.42
N PHE A 242 18.18 3.48 -15.19
CA PHE A 242 19.15 3.59 -14.09
C PHE A 242 20.38 2.72 -14.36
N ASN A 243 21.57 3.25 -14.06
CA ASN A 243 22.83 2.54 -14.26
C ASN A 243 23.82 2.78 -13.09
N PRO A 244 24.10 1.76 -12.26
CA PRO A 244 23.41 0.47 -12.21
C PRO A 244 21.97 0.65 -11.70
N HIS A 245 21.02 -0.17 -12.19
CA HIS A 245 19.73 -0.33 -11.51
C HIS A 245 19.91 -1.15 -10.25
N ARG A 246 19.39 -0.67 -9.12
CA ARG A 246 19.66 -1.27 -7.80
C ARG A 246 18.44 -1.90 -7.13
N GLY A 247 17.26 -1.82 -7.75
CA GLY A 247 16.03 -2.37 -7.16
C GLY A 247 16.06 -3.89 -6.96
N ASP A 248 15.48 -4.33 -5.85
CA ASP A 248 15.42 -5.71 -5.41
C ASP A 248 14.32 -6.53 -6.09
N GLY A 249 13.24 -5.93 -6.54
CA GLY A 249 12.21 -6.62 -7.32
C GLY A 249 11.53 -7.78 -6.60
N ILE A 250 11.37 -7.71 -5.28
CA ILE A 250 10.57 -8.68 -4.54
C ILE A 250 9.11 -8.25 -4.64
N GLY A 251 8.21 -9.19 -4.96
CA GLY A 251 6.79 -8.90 -4.92
C GLY A 251 6.35 -8.53 -3.50
N ILE A 252 6.48 -9.47 -2.56
CA ILE A 252 6.17 -9.23 -1.14
C ILE A 252 7.40 -9.54 -0.29
N LYS A 253 8.08 -8.48 0.19
CA LYS A 253 9.23 -8.52 1.10
C LYS A 253 8.70 -8.42 2.54
N LEU A 254 8.72 -9.55 3.26
CA LEU A 254 8.13 -9.73 4.58
C LEU A 254 9.08 -9.33 5.73
N GLY A 255 10.05 -8.46 5.46
CA GLY A 255 10.96 -7.94 6.47
C GLY A 255 12.37 -7.72 5.94
N GLY A 256 13.34 -7.93 6.83
CA GLY A 256 14.76 -7.78 6.57
C GLY A 256 15.40 -6.86 7.59
N GLY A 257 16.65 -6.47 7.31
CA GLY A 257 17.43 -5.64 8.21
C GLY A 257 18.82 -6.20 8.46
N SER A 258 19.64 -5.37 9.09
CA SER A 258 20.86 -5.85 9.74
C SER A 258 20.51 -6.88 10.84
N PRO A 259 21.42 -7.80 11.23
CA PRO A 259 21.16 -8.73 12.32
C PRO A 259 20.65 -8.07 13.62
N ALA A 260 21.11 -6.84 13.92
CA ALA A 260 20.69 -6.09 15.10
C ALA A 260 19.28 -5.48 14.99
N ASN A 261 18.77 -5.29 13.76
CA ASN A 261 17.47 -4.67 13.52
C ASN A 261 16.34 -5.67 13.25
N ARG A 262 16.67 -6.95 13.07
CA ARG A 262 15.67 -8.01 12.90
C ARG A 262 14.98 -8.33 14.22
N ALA A 263 13.71 -8.71 14.12
CA ALA A 263 12.91 -9.19 15.24
C ALA A 263 12.09 -10.42 14.82
N ASN A 264 11.68 -11.25 15.77
CA ASN A 264 10.74 -12.33 15.48
C ASN A 264 9.36 -11.71 15.20
N VAL A 265 8.90 -11.78 13.95
CA VAL A 265 7.61 -11.21 13.55
C VAL A 265 6.78 -12.22 12.78
N ASN A 266 5.50 -12.29 13.16
CA ASN A 266 4.57 -13.29 12.66
C ASN A 266 3.60 -12.64 11.66
N HIS A 267 4.12 -12.16 10.53
CA HIS A 267 3.28 -11.61 9.46
C HIS A 267 2.33 -12.68 8.90
N VAL A 268 1.16 -12.24 8.41
CA VAL A 268 0.17 -13.11 7.76
C VAL A 268 -0.03 -12.65 6.33
N ALA A 269 0.28 -13.49 5.36
CA ALA A 269 0.03 -13.25 3.95
C ALA A 269 -0.97 -14.28 3.41
N ARG A 270 -2.17 -13.83 3.03
CA ARG A 270 -3.25 -14.69 2.56
C ARG A 270 -3.81 -14.27 1.21
N ASN A 271 -4.02 -15.23 0.31
CA ASN A 271 -4.72 -14.99 -0.96
C ASN A 271 -4.06 -13.91 -1.85
N ASN A 272 -2.72 -13.85 -1.87
CA ASN A 272 -1.99 -12.88 -2.68
C ASN A 272 -1.45 -13.51 -3.97
N PHE A 273 -1.53 -12.75 -5.07
CA PHE A 273 -0.81 -13.03 -6.29
C PHE A 273 0.52 -12.26 -6.32
N SER A 274 1.62 -12.94 -6.60
CA SER A 274 2.92 -12.33 -6.87
C SER A 274 3.51 -12.91 -8.16
N PHE A 275 3.58 -12.11 -9.23
CA PHE A 275 4.01 -12.62 -10.53
C PHE A 275 4.91 -11.69 -11.33
N ARG A 276 5.85 -12.26 -12.08
CA ARG A 276 6.81 -11.52 -12.94
C ARG A 276 7.62 -10.45 -12.20
N ASN A 277 7.76 -10.58 -10.89
CA ASN A 277 8.75 -9.84 -10.11
C ASN A 277 10.12 -10.54 -10.28
N ARG A 278 11.19 -10.03 -9.65
CA ARG A 278 12.43 -10.81 -9.50
C ARG A 278 12.14 -12.02 -8.61
N ARG A 279 11.72 -11.82 -7.36
CA ARG A 279 11.24 -12.89 -6.47
C ARG A 279 9.77 -12.69 -6.12
N GLY A 280 9.05 -13.78 -5.84
CA GLY A 280 7.63 -13.71 -5.50
C GLY A 280 7.39 -13.21 -4.07
N PHE A 281 7.69 -14.06 -3.09
CA PHE A 281 7.58 -13.81 -1.65
C PHE A 281 8.95 -14.05 -1.01
N SER A 282 9.37 -13.18 -0.09
CA SER A 282 10.65 -13.33 0.60
C SER A 282 10.55 -12.92 2.07
N ASP A 283 11.06 -13.74 2.98
CA ASP A 283 11.26 -13.31 4.37
C ASP A 283 12.39 -12.28 4.52
N ASN A 284 13.24 -12.17 3.49
CA ASN A 284 14.41 -11.31 3.44
C ASN A 284 15.29 -11.42 4.71
N ASN A 285 15.40 -12.65 5.23
CA ASN A 285 16.10 -13.01 6.46
C ASN A 285 15.46 -12.49 7.77
N MET A 286 14.22 -12.00 7.74
CA MET A 286 13.45 -11.71 8.95
C MET A 286 13.00 -13.02 9.60
N PRO A 287 13.29 -13.24 10.90
CA PRO A 287 12.83 -14.42 11.60
C PRO A 287 11.39 -14.26 12.09
N GLY A 288 10.82 -15.34 12.62
CA GLY A 288 9.45 -15.37 13.18
C GLY A 288 8.58 -16.48 12.58
N ASP A 289 7.44 -16.71 13.19
CA ASP A 289 6.47 -17.74 12.83
C ASP A 289 5.42 -17.16 11.87
N MET A 290 5.86 -16.79 10.67
CA MET A 290 4.97 -16.21 9.65
C MET A 290 3.96 -17.23 9.11
N THR A 291 2.85 -16.75 8.57
CA THR A 291 1.79 -17.60 8.00
C THR A 291 1.48 -17.20 6.56
N LEU A 292 1.66 -18.13 5.61
CA LEU A 292 1.40 -17.92 4.19
C LEU A 292 0.34 -18.92 3.72
N ILE A 293 -0.85 -18.42 3.38
CA ILE A 293 -2.01 -19.25 3.06
C ILE A 293 -2.60 -18.85 1.71
N HIS A 294 -2.84 -19.82 0.82
CA HIS A 294 -3.52 -19.56 -0.46
C HIS A 294 -2.83 -18.49 -1.32
N ASN A 295 -1.51 -18.38 -1.31
CA ASN A 295 -0.80 -17.44 -2.18
C ASN A 295 -0.40 -18.10 -3.50
N THR A 296 -0.38 -17.33 -4.60
CA THR A 296 0.12 -17.78 -5.91
C THR A 296 1.37 -17.00 -6.29
N ALA A 297 2.48 -17.70 -6.49
CA ALA A 297 3.69 -17.18 -7.11
C ALA A 297 3.83 -17.71 -8.53
N TRP A 298 3.83 -16.82 -9.54
CA TRP A 298 3.85 -17.23 -10.95
C TRP A 298 4.85 -16.44 -11.80
N LYS A 299 5.69 -17.12 -12.58
CA LYS A 299 6.62 -16.48 -13.52
C LYS A 299 7.55 -15.42 -12.92
N ASN A 300 7.90 -15.52 -11.64
CA ASN A 300 8.96 -14.67 -11.08
C ASN A 300 10.31 -15.09 -11.70
N ARG A 301 11.23 -14.12 -11.89
CA ARG A 301 12.53 -14.33 -12.56
C ARG A 301 13.54 -15.10 -11.70
N GLU A 302 13.22 -15.27 -10.43
CA GLU A 302 13.85 -16.09 -9.40
C GLU A 302 12.73 -16.76 -8.57
N GLU A 303 12.99 -17.13 -7.31
CA GLU A 303 12.09 -18.03 -6.57
C GLU A 303 10.69 -17.46 -6.37
N GLY A 304 9.69 -18.33 -6.45
CA GLY A 304 8.31 -17.98 -6.11
C GLY A 304 8.16 -17.70 -4.62
N PHE A 305 8.73 -18.57 -3.78
CA PHE A 305 8.79 -18.40 -2.32
C PHE A 305 10.24 -18.58 -1.85
N ASN A 306 10.81 -17.58 -1.19
CA ASN A 306 12.18 -17.58 -0.67
C ASN A 306 12.16 -17.38 0.86
N GLN A 307 12.43 -18.44 1.60
CA GLN A 307 12.52 -18.43 3.05
C GLN A 307 13.89 -18.89 3.52
N ARG A 308 14.52 -18.05 4.32
CA ARG A 308 15.89 -18.24 4.81
C ARG A 308 15.98 -18.27 6.32
N SER A 309 15.13 -17.54 7.03
CA SER A 309 15.24 -17.30 8.48
C SER A 309 13.92 -17.43 9.25
N SER A 310 12.76 -17.21 8.62
CA SER A 310 11.47 -17.46 9.28
C SER A 310 11.24 -18.96 9.50
N LYS A 311 10.32 -19.30 10.40
CA LYS A 311 9.75 -20.65 10.60
C LYS A 311 8.32 -20.67 10.08
N ALA A 312 8.11 -20.22 8.84
CA ALA A 312 6.75 -19.98 8.37
C ALA A 312 5.93 -21.27 8.15
N THR A 313 4.62 -21.12 8.31
CA THR A 313 3.62 -22.13 7.94
C THR A 313 3.08 -21.83 6.54
N TYR A 314 3.12 -22.82 5.65
CA TYR A 314 2.61 -22.72 4.27
C TYR A 314 1.42 -23.65 4.08
N GLU A 315 0.25 -23.09 3.78
CA GLU A 315 -0.94 -23.88 3.50
C GLU A 315 -1.58 -23.49 2.17
N ASN A 316 -1.85 -24.49 1.33
CA ASN A 316 -2.57 -24.33 0.06
C ASN A 316 -1.98 -23.25 -0.88
N ASN A 317 -0.68 -22.99 -0.83
CA ASN A 317 -0.02 -22.07 -1.75
C ASN A 317 0.27 -22.75 -3.09
N LEU A 318 0.53 -21.94 -4.12
CA LEU A 318 0.81 -22.39 -5.47
C LEU A 318 2.06 -21.67 -6.01
N ALA A 319 3.04 -22.44 -6.49
CA ALA A 319 4.19 -21.94 -7.24
C ALA A 319 4.21 -22.55 -8.66
N ALA A 320 4.25 -21.73 -9.70
CA ALA A 320 4.31 -22.18 -11.10
C ALA A 320 5.17 -21.27 -11.99
N ASN A 321 5.93 -21.87 -12.92
CA ASN A 321 6.87 -21.19 -13.82
C ASN A 321 7.85 -20.16 -13.21
N ASN A 322 8.18 -20.22 -11.92
CA ASN A 322 9.20 -19.34 -11.33
C ASN A 322 10.61 -19.86 -11.64
N ALA A 323 11.56 -18.96 -11.93
CA ALA A 323 12.96 -19.31 -12.19
C ALA A 323 13.77 -19.44 -10.88
N GLY A 324 15.01 -19.92 -10.92
CA GLY A 324 15.98 -19.73 -9.82
C GLY A 324 15.76 -20.45 -8.48
N SER A 325 15.05 -21.58 -8.41
CA SER A 325 14.86 -22.35 -7.15
C SER A 325 16.00 -23.33 -6.81
N SER A 326 16.18 -23.66 -5.53
CA SER A 326 17.11 -24.71 -5.06
C SER A 326 16.78 -26.12 -5.59
N SER A 327 15.54 -26.33 -6.03
CA SER A 327 15.09 -27.48 -6.84
C SER A 327 14.09 -26.96 -7.87
N LEU A 328 14.43 -27.02 -9.17
CA LEU A 328 13.62 -26.50 -10.29
C LEU A 328 12.16 -27.01 -10.29
N SER A 329 11.92 -28.22 -9.78
CA SER A 329 10.57 -28.78 -9.62
C SER A 329 9.76 -28.14 -8.50
N LYS A 330 10.40 -27.64 -7.43
CA LYS A 330 9.73 -27.02 -6.28
C LYS A 330 9.46 -25.54 -6.45
N GLN A 331 10.26 -24.84 -7.26
CA GLN A 331 10.08 -23.40 -7.55
C GLN A 331 10.09 -22.50 -6.30
N ASN A 332 10.69 -22.99 -5.21
CA ASN A 332 10.83 -22.32 -3.92
C ASN A 332 12.17 -22.68 -3.28
N THR A 333 12.55 -21.92 -2.26
CA THR A 333 13.66 -22.20 -1.35
C THR A 333 13.09 -22.08 0.06
N LEU A 334 12.87 -23.21 0.74
CA LEU A 334 12.22 -23.25 2.06
C LEU A 334 13.10 -24.02 3.07
N ASN A 335 13.51 -23.34 4.14
CA ASN A 335 14.25 -23.94 5.26
C ASN A 335 13.34 -24.10 6.49
N SER A 336 13.33 -25.29 7.11
CA SER A 336 12.64 -25.57 8.39
C SER A 336 11.16 -25.16 8.43
N VAL A 337 10.38 -25.59 7.43
CA VAL A 337 8.96 -25.24 7.23
C VAL A 337 7.99 -26.33 7.68
N LYS A 338 6.80 -25.91 8.11
CA LYS A 338 5.60 -26.75 8.20
C LYS A 338 4.73 -26.43 6.98
N GLY A 339 4.60 -27.37 6.05
CA GLY A 339 3.82 -27.21 4.81
C GLY A 339 2.70 -28.23 4.71
N LYS A 340 1.50 -27.80 4.33
CA LYS A 340 0.39 -28.71 4.01
C LYS A 340 -0.38 -28.23 2.79
N GLY A 341 -0.54 -29.13 1.82
CA GLY A 341 -1.44 -28.91 0.70
C GLY A 341 -0.98 -27.82 -0.26
N ASN A 342 0.28 -27.41 -0.27
CA ASN A 342 0.77 -26.58 -1.37
C ASN A 342 0.97 -27.45 -2.61
N ASN A 343 1.06 -26.84 -3.78
CA ASN A 343 1.17 -27.62 -5.01
C ASN A 343 2.51 -28.35 -5.13
N TRP A 344 3.59 -27.82 -4.53
CA TRP A 344 4.93 -28.42 -4.60
C TRP A 344 5.10 -29.67 -3.73
N GLU A 345 4.22 -29.97 -2.77
CA GLU A 345 4.24 -31.27 -2.08
C GLU A 345 3.73 -32.41 -2.97
N LYS A 346 2.95 -32.12 -4.02
CA LYS A 346 2.53 -33.13 -5.01
C LYS A 346 3.65 -33.53 -5.98
N GLY A 347 4.69 -32.71 -6.10
CA GLY A 347 5.73 -32.85 -7.12
C GLY A 347 5.26 -32.45 -8.53
N GLY A 348 6.17 -32.57 -9.50
CA GLY A 348 5.96 -32.12 -10.88
C GLY A 348 6.22 -30.62 -11.11
N SER A 349 6.34 -30.21 -12.37
CA SER A 349 6.44 -28.80 -12.75
C SER A 349 5.08 -28.26 -13.20
N TRP A 350 4.56 -27.28 -12.48
CA TRP A 350 3.33 -26.58 -12.87
C TRP A 350 3.63 -25.52 -13.92
N GLN A 351 2.92 -25.59 -15.05
CA GLN A 351 3.04 -24.77 -16.24
C GLN A 351 1.76 -23.97 -16.52
N ASP A 352 1.77 -23.17 -17.59
CA ASP A 352 0.64 -22.33 -17.94
C ASP A 352 -0.62 -23.14 -18.31
N ALA A 353 -0.44 -24.35 -18.86
CA ALA A 353 -1.53 -25.27 -19.22
C ALA A 353 -2.28 -25.85 -18.01
N ASP A 354 -1.70 -25.79 -16.82
CA ASP A 354 -2.33 -26.27 -15.57
C ASP A 354 -3.31 -25.25 -14.98
N PHE A 355 -3.47 -24.08 -15.62
CA PHE A 355 -4.39 -23.03 -15.20
C PHE A 355 -5.55 -22.87 -16.17
N LYS A 356 -6.72 -22.53 -15.63
CA LYS A 356 -7.89 -22.12 -16.43
C LYS A 356 -7.63 -20.88 -17.27
N ALA A 357 -6.86 -19.92 -16.74
CA ALA A 357 -6.49 -18.69 -17.45
C ALA A 357 -5.17 -18.10 -16.92
N THR A 358 -4.32 -17.64 -17.84
CA THR A 358 -3.02 -16.99 -17.55
C THR A 358 -2.94 -15.56 -18.08
N SER A 359 -4.00 -15.04 -18.70
CA SER A 359 -4.03 -13.66 -19.22
C SER A 359 -4.04 -12.65 -18.09
N THR A 360 -2.93 -11.90 -17.94
CA THR A 360 -2.83 -10.87 -16.88
C THR A 360 -3.80 -9.70 -17.05
N SER A 361 -4.44 -9.55 -18.22
CA SER A 361 -5.48 -8.54 -18.44
C SER A 361 -6.67 -8.69 -17.47
N LEU A 362 -6.95 -9.92 -17.02
CA LEU A 362 -8.03 -10.25 -16.09
C LEU A 362 -7.89 -9.58 -14.72
N VAL A 363 -6.68 -9.13 -14.35
CA VAL A 363 -6.38 -8.51 -13.05
C VAL A 363 -5.84 -7.08 -13.17
N LYS A 364 -5.63 -6.59 -14.40
CA LYS A 364 -5.13 -5.22 -14.69
C LYS A 364 -6.23 -4.22 -15.09
N GLY A 365 -7.47 -4.69 -15.31
CA GLY A 365 -8.60 -3.83 -15.68
C GLY A 365 -9.00 -2.80 -14.63
N ARG A 366 -9.88 -1.86 -14.99
CA ARG A 366 -10.40 -0.84 -14.05
C ARG A 366 -11.09 -1.52 -12.85
N ARG A 367 -10.91 -0.96 -11.66
CA ARG A 367 -11.66 -1.36 -10.46
C ARG A 367 -13.15 -1.07 -10.63
N GLN A 368 -13.98 -1.89 -10.00
CA GLN A 368 -15.42 -1.69 -9.87
C GLN A 368 -15.71 -0.52 -8.91
N ALA A 369 -16.99 -0.12 -8.84
CA ALA A 369 -17.42 1.03 -8.02
C ALA A 369 -17.25 0.79 -6.51
N ASP A 370 -17.08 -0.45 -6.06
CA ASP A 370 -16.75 -0.84 -4.69
C ASP A 370 -15.24 -0.96 -4.44
N GLY A 371 -14.40 -0.66 -5.44
CA GLY A 371 -12.94 -0.76 -5.39
C GLY A 371 -12.38 -2.15 -5.70
N LYS A 372 -13.20 -3.20 -5.80
CA LYS A 372 -12.72 -4.55 -6.13
C LYS A 372 -12.35 -4.67 -7.62
N ILE A 373 -11.58 -5.68 -7.96
CA ILE A 373 -11.37 -6.09 -9.36
C ILE A 373 -12.54 -6.94 -9.84
N THR A 374 -12.66 -7.11 -11.16
CA THR A 374 -13.61 -8.09 -11.71
C THR A 374 -13.16 -9.51 -11.38
N ARG A 375 -14.07 -10.32 -10.83
CA ARG A 375 -13.83 -11.74 -10.56
C ARG A 375 -13.48 -12.48 -11.85
N SER A 376 -12.52 -13.38 -11.78
CA SER A 376 -12.01 -14.14 -12.92
C SER A 376 -11.32 -15.43 -12.49
N ASP A 377 -11.12 -16.33 -13.45
CA ASP A 377 -10.37 -17.59 -13.27
C ASP A 377 -8.85 -17.42 -13.38
N PHE A 378 -8.33 -16.19 -13.27
CA PHE A 378 -6.89 -15.92 -13.37
C PHE A 378 -6.10 -16.78 -12.37
N LEU A 379 -5.21 -17.61 -12.91
CA LEU A 379 -4.35 -18.57 -12.21
C LEU A 379 -5.10 -19.54 -11.27
N ARG A 380 -6.36 -19.87 -11.59
CA ARG A 380 -7.07 -20.97 -10.94
C ARG A 380 -6.65 -22.31 -11.56
N PRO A 381 -6.37 -23.36 -10.76
CA PRO A 381 -6.04 -24.68 -11.29
C PRO A 381 -7.12 -25.25 -12.22
N ALA A 382 -6.71 -25.81 -13.35
CA ALA A 382 -7.60 -26.46 -14.32
C ALA A 382 -8.19 -27.77 -13.80
N ASP A 383 -7.47 -28.47 -12.92
CA ASP A 383 -7.89 -29.72 -12.27
C ASP A 383 -8.95 -29.52 -11.16
N GLY A 384 -9.36 -28.28 -10.90
CA GLY A 384 -10.34 -27.92 -9.87
C GLY A 384 -9.79 -27.94 -8.44
N SER A 385 -8.48 -28.17 -8.26
CA SER A 385 -7.86 -28.13 -6.95
C SER A 385 -7.94 -26.73 -6.32
N ASN A 386 -8.02 -26.70 -4.98
CA ASN A 386 -8.16 -25.45 -4.23
C ASN A 386 -6.81 -24.99 -3.65
N TYR A 387 -5.84 -24.77 -4.52
CA TYR A 387 -4.57 -24.13 -4.16
C TYR A 387 -4.52 -22.70 -4.70
N GLY A 388 -3.58 -21.93 -4.16
CA GLY A 388 -3.25 -20.60 -4.61
C GLY A 388 -4.35 -19.59 -4.34
N ALA A 389 -4.07 -18.38 -4.80
CA ALA A 389 -4.93 -17.23 -4.68
C ALA A 389 -6.13 -17.31 -5.63
N ASN A 390 -7.13 -16.49 -5.36
CA ASN A 390 -8.29 -16.28 -6.22
C ASN A 390 -8.71 -14.80 -6.16
N THR A 391 -9.55 -14.42 -7.12
CA THR A 391 -10.11 -13.06 -7.24
C THR A 391 -11.50 -12.93 -6.59
N HIS A 392 -11.97 -13.96 -5.88
CA HIS A 392 -13.28 -13.99 -5.23
C HIS A 392 -13.19 -13.38 -3.83
N TRP A 393 -12.77 -12.11 -3.78
CA TRP A 393 -12.57 -11.39 -2.52
C TRP A 393 -13.91 -11.11 -1.83
N VAL A 394 -13.97 -11.43 -0.54
CA VAL A 394 -15.16 -11.31 0.29
C VAL A 394 -15.28 -9.90 0.85
#